data_AF-A0A8H7QPU6-F1
#
_entry.id   AF-A0A8H7QPU6-F1
#
_cell.length_a   1.000
_cell.length_b   1.000
_cell.length_c   1.000
_cell.angle_alpha   90.00
_cell.angle_beta   90.00
_cell.angle_gamma   90.00
#
_symmetry.space_group_name_H-M   'P 1'
#
loop_
_entity.id
_entity.type
_entity.pdbx_description
1 polymer ?
#
loop_
_entity_poly.entity_id
_entity_poly.type
_entity_poly.pdbx_seq_one_letter_code
_entity_poly.pdbx_strand_id
1 'polypeptide(L)'
;MHDYLLETVRKYDNRVANLHENTPFLTARRKFVKAKVRSHYEHLRDVEKQKSWDVGRIRAAALANRRKSRMQTKMRRRRNNFIKYKLAFEAKYGEDCGTFVDRAYMSEEDEDILDEHGNALTFLNRVPIWRTDKLQAFVHELDKPSMNLKPSANKLCVRTPKPAEDTTVSLDILATLPRWGVETSVFL
;
A
#
# COMPACT_ATOMS: atom_id res chain seq x y z
N MET A 1 -9.28 -10.03 -29.29
CA MET A 1 -10.61 -10.37 -28.75
C MET A 1 -11.68 -9.38 -29.22
N HIS A 2 -11.36 -8.08 -29.30
CA HIS A 2 -12.26 -7.04 -29.82
C HIS A 2 -12.59 -7.19 -31.33
N ASP A 3 -11.63 -7.65 -32.13
CA ASP A 3 -11.80 -7.82 -33.60
C ASP A 3 -12.75 -8.96 -33.96
N TYR A 4 -12.75 -10.04 -33.18
CA TYR A 4 -13.63 -11.18 -33.42
C TYR A 4 -15.12 -10.81 -33.25
N LEU A 5 -15.44 -10.02 -32.20
CA LEU A 5 -16.80 -9.55 -31.92
C LEU A 5 -17.30 -8.57 -32.99
N LEU A 6 -16.44 -7.65 -33.44
CA LEU A 6 -16.77 -6.72 -34.54
C LEU A 6 -17.05 -7.48 -35.84
N GLU A 7 -16.25 -8.51 -36.14
CA GLU A 7 -16.46 -9.34 -37.32
C GLU A 7 -17.74 -10.20 -37.24
N THR A 8 -18.12 -10.65 -36.04
CA THR A 8 -19.38 -11.38 -35.84
C THR A 8 -20.57 -10.46 -36.06
N VAL A 9 -20.54 -9.24 -35.52
CA VAL A 9 -21.59 -8.22 -35.74
C VAL A 9 -21.73 -7.90 -37.22
N ARG A 10 -20.61 -7.69 -37.93
CA ARG A 10 -20.60 -7.41 -39.37
C ARG A 10 -21.21 -8.54 -40.20
N LYS A 11 -20.93 -9.80 -39.86
CA LYS A 11 -21.52 -10.99 -40.50
C LYS A 11 -23.02 -11.10 -40.23
N TYR A 12 -23.48 -10.72 -39.03
CA TYR A 12 -24.91 -10.71 -38.69
C TYR A 12 -25.67 -9.57 -39.35
N ASP A 13 -25.11 -8.36 -39.40
CA ASP A 13 -25.74 -7.21 -40.05
C ASP A 13 -25.91 -7.44 -41.56
N ASN A 14 -24.92 -8.06 -42.22
CA ASN A 14 -25.04 -8.47 -43.63
C ASN A 14 -26.12 -9.54 -43.85
N ARG A 15 -26.32 -10.46 -42.89
CA ARG A 15 -27.41 -11.45 -42.94
C ARG A 15 -28.79 -10.82 -42.72
N VAL A 16 -28.88 -9.79 -41.89
CA VAL A 16 -30.13 -9.09 -41.60
C VAL A 16 -30.50 -8.13 -42.72
N ALA A 17 -29.51 -7.51 -43.40
CA ALA A 17 -29.72 -6.60 -44.53
C ALA A 17 -30.31 -7.28 -45.77
N ASN A 18 -29.99 -8.57 -46.01
CA ASN A 18 -30.49 -9.33 -47.17
C ASN A 18 -31.93 -9.86 -47.04
N LEU A 19 -32.63 -9.57 -45.94
CA LEU A 19 -34.06 -9.88 -45.79
C LEU A 19 -34.88 -8.65 -46.22
N HIS A 20 -35.25 -8.59 -47.50
CA HIS A 20 -36.18 -7.56 -47.99
C HIS A 20 -37.57 -7.69 -47.35
N GLU A 21 -38.15 -6.51 -47.10
CA GLU A 21 -39.43 -6.12 -46.49
C GLU A 21 -40.63 -6.85 -47.12
N ASN A 22 -41.64 -7.39 -46.44
CA ASN A 22 -42.64 -6.70 -45.61
C ASN A 22 -43.53 -7.75 -44.91
N THR A 23 -43.21 -8.15 -43.67
CA THR A 23 -44.19 -8.83 -42.81
C THR A 23 -43.96 -8.45 -41.34
N PRO A 24 -45.02 -8.17 -40.55
CA PRO A 24 -44.89 -7.78 -39.15
C PRO A 24 -44.12 -8.81 -38.30
N PHE A 25 -44.13 -10.08 -38.71
CA PHE A 25 -43.35 -11.16 -38.12
C PHE A 25 -41.83 -10.96 -38.24
N LEU A 26 -41.33 -10.51 -39.40
CA LEU A 26 -39.90 -10.23 -39.61
C LEU A 26 -39.45 -9.00 -38.82
N THR A 27 -40.31 -7.99 -38.68
CA THR A 27 -40.05 -6.80 -37.85
C THR A 27 -39.99 -7.16 -36.37
N ALA A 28 -40.91 -8.01 -35.88
CA ALA A 28 -40.90 -8.51 -34.51
C ALA A 28 -39.66 -9.37 -34.23
N ARG A 29 -39.29 -10.26 -35.16
CA ARG A 29 -38.08 -11.09 -35.07
C ARG A 29 -36.81 -10.25 -35.07
N ARG A 30 -36.71 -9.20 -35.90
CA ARG A 30 -35.59 -8.23 -35.87
C ARG A 30 -35.51 -7.50 -34.52
N LYS A 31 -36.63 -7.04 -33.96
CA LYS A 31 -36.66 -6.40 -32.63
C LYS A 31 -36.22 -7.36 -31.52
N PHE A 32 -36.70 -8.61 -31.55
CA PHE A 32 -36.30 -9.65 -30.60
C PHE A 32 -34.80 -9.96 -30.69
N VAL A 33 -34.26 -10.13 -31.90
CA VAL A 33 -32.82 -10.38 -32.11
C VAL A 33 -31.99 -9.20 -31.61
N LYS A 34 -32.38 -7.95 -31.94
CA LYS A 34 -31.69 -6.75 -31.44
C LYS A 34 -31.71 -6.66 -29.91
N ALA A 35 -32.84 -6.96 -29.27
CA ALA A 35 -32.96 -6.97 -27.82
C ALA A 35 -32.07 -8.05 -27.17
N LYS A 36 -32.04 -9.26 -27.76
CA LYS A 36 -31.20 -10.36 -27.28
C LYS A 36 -29.70 -10.06 -27.42
N VAL A 37 -29.31 -9.43 -28.53
CA VAL A 37 -27.92 -8.96 -28.73
C VAL A 37 -27.56 -7.88 -27.73
N ARG A 38 -28.42 -6.87 -27.50
CA ARG A 38 -28.19 -5.81 -26.51
C ARG A 38 -28.03 -6.39 -25.10
N SER A 39 -28.92 -7.28 -24.67
CA SER A 39 -28.85 -7.95 -23.38
C SER A 39 -27.55 -8.78 -23.22
N HIS A 40 -27.12 -9.45 -24.29
CA HIS A 40 -25.85 -10.18 -24.28
C HIS A 40 -24.64 -9.25 -24.11
N TYR A 41 -24.62 -8.09 -24.78
CA TYR A 41 -23.56 -7.10 -24.63
C TYR A 41 -23.53 -6.45 -23.24
N GLU A 42 -24.70 -6.17 -22.65
CA GLU A 42 -24.81 -5.64 -21.29
C GLU A 42 -24.24 -6.65 -20.28
N HIS A 43 -24.61 -7.93 -20.42
CA HIS A 43 -24.05 -9.00 -19.58
C HIS A 43 -22.53 -9.12 -19.71
N LEU A 44 -21.98 -9.08 -20.93
CA LEU A 44 -20.52 -9.13 -21.14
C LEU A 44 -19.81 -7.93 -20.52
N ARG A 45 -20.40 -6.74 -20.63
CA ARG A 45 -19.86 -5.51 -20.02
C ARG A 45 -19.86 -5.59 -18.49
N ASP A 46 -20.91 -6.16 -17.90
CA ASP A 46 -20.99 -6.33 -16.44
C ASP A 46 -20.00 -7.40 -15.94
N VAL A 47 -19.79 -8.48 -16.71
CA VAL A 47 -18.74 -9.47 -16.42
C VAL A 47 -17.34 -8.86 -16.52
N GLU A 48 -17.08 -8.01 -17.51
CA GLU A 48 -15.80 -7.32 -17.67
C GLU A 48 -15.56 -6.32 -16.53
N LYS A 49 -16.59 -5.55 -16.15
CA LYS A 49 -16.55 -4.70 -14.95
C LYS A 49 -16.24 -5.55 -13.72
N GLN A 50 -16.97 -6.64 -13.48
CA GLN A 50 -16.74 -7.50 -12.31
C GLN A 50 -15.29 -8.03 -12.27
N LYS A 51 -14.77 -8.52 -13.39
CA LYS A 51 -13.36 -8.95 -13.51
C LYS A 51 -12.38 -7.82 -13.20
N SER A 52 -12.62 -6.61 -13.69
CA SER A 52 -11.77 -5.45 -13.39
C SER A 52 -11.79 -5.08 -11.91
N TRP A 53 -12.95 -5.17 -11.26
CA TRP A 53 -13.12 -4.96 -9.82
C TRP A 53 -12.40 -6.03 -9.00
N ASP A 54 -12.51 -7.29 -9.40
CA ASP A 54 -11.84 -8.41 -8.73
C ASP A 54 -10.31 -8.31 -8.86
N VAL A 55 -9.80 -7.97 -10.05
CA VAL A 55 -8.36 -7.70 -10.26
C VAL A 55 -7.90 -6.52 -9.41
N GLY A 56 -8.69 -5.45 -9.31
CA GLY A 56 -8.41 -4.32 -8.43
C GLY A 56 -8.31 -4.71 -6.96
N ARG A 57 -9.26 -5.52 -6.47
CA ARG A 57 -9.27 -6.03 -5.08
C ARG A 57 -8.09 -6.94 -4.79
N ILE A 58 -7.74 -7.86 -5.70
CA ILE A 58 -6.59 -8.76 -5.53
C ILE A 58 -5.29 -7.95 -5.44
N ARG A 59 -5.11 -6.94 -6.30
CA ARG A 59 -3.94 -6.05 -6.26
C ARG A 59 -3.86 -5.26 -4.96
N ALA A 60 -4.99 -4.69 -4.49
CA ALA A 60 -5.04 -3.97 -3.23
C ALA A 60 -4.71 -4.88 -2.03
N ALA A 61 -5.23 -6.11 -1.99
CA ALA A 61 -4.93 -7.09 -0.95
C ALA A 61 -3.46 -7.52 -0.97
N ALA A 62 -2.88 -7.75 -2.16
CA ALA A 62 -1.46 -8.08 -2.31
C ALA A 62 -0.56 -6.94 -1.80
N LEU A 63 -0.91 -5.68 -2.12
CA LEU A 63 -0.19 -4.50 -1.63
C LEU A 63 -0.27 -4.37 -0.10
N ALA A 64 -1.46 -4.55 0.48
CA ALA A 64 -1.67 -4.53 1.92
C ALA A 64 -0.83 -5.62 2.63
N ASN A 65 -0.81 -6.83 2.08
CA ASN A 65 0.00 -7.94 2.61
C ASN A 65 1.50 -7.65 2.50
N ARG A 66 1.95 -7.05 1.39
CA ARG A 66 3.35 -6.62 1.21
C ARG A 66 3.73 -5.57 2.26
N ARG A 67 2.88 -4.57 2.49
CA ARG A 67 3.08 -3.53 3.52
C ARG A 67 3.17 -4.15 4.92
N LYS A 68 2.24 -5.06 5.27
CA LYS A 68 2.23 -5.78 6.56
C LYS A 68 3.51 -6.60 6.77
N SER A 69 3.95 -7.35 5.76
CA SER A 69 5.18 -8.16 5.82
C SER A 69 6.44 -7.30 6.00
N ARG A 70 6.54 -6.17 5.27
CA ARG A 70 7.64 -5.21 5.43
C ARG A 70 7.66 -4.61 6.83
N MET A 71 6.51 -4.18 7.34
CA MET A 71 6.35 -3.63 8.68
C MET A 71 6.81 -4.63 9.75
N GLN A 72 6.37 -5.88 9.66
CA GLN A 72 6.74 -6.95 10.58
C GLN A 72 8.25 -7.26 10.54
N THR A 73 8.85 -7.28 9.34
CA THR A 73 10.29 -7.49 9.19
C THR A 73 11.09 -6.35 9.82
N LYS A 74 10.68 -5.11 9.59
CA LYS A 74 11.30 -3.90 10.16
C LYS A 74 11.20 -3.90 11.69
N MET A 75 10.01 -4.19 12.23
CA MET A 75 9.78 -4.38 13.68
C MET A 75 10.75 -5.40 14.28
N ARG A 76 10.79 -6.61 13.71
CA ARG A 76 11.66 -7.69 14.21
C ARG A 76 13.13 -7.28 14.21
N ARG A 77 13.59 -6.60 13.15
CA ARG A 77 14.98 -6.10 13.05
C ARG A 77 15.27 -5.05 14.11
N ARG A 78 14.41 -4.04 14.26
CA ARG A 78 14.57 -2.98 15.27
C ARG A 78 14.61 -3.56 16.68
N ARG A 79 13.70 -4.49 17.00
CA ARG A 79 13.70 -5.17 18.31
C ARG A 79 14.99 -5.95 18.57
N ASN A 80 15.48 -6.69 17.59
CA ASN A 80 16.74 -7.42 17.73
C ASN A 80 17.94 -6.48 17.90
N ASN A 81 17.98 -5.40 17.13
CA ASN A 81 19.04 -4.39 17.24
C ASN A 81 18.96 -3.65 18.58
N PHE A 82 17.76 -3.36 19.08
CA PHE A 82 17.58 -2.76 20.39
C PHE A 82 18.17 -3.65 21.47
N ILE A 83 17.83 -4.94 21.50
CA ILE A 83 18.38 -5.90 22.48
C ILE A 83 19.92 -5.95 22.40
N LYS A 84 20.47 -5.91 21.19
CA LYS A 84 21.92 -5.95 20.96
C LYS A 84 22.65 -4.69 21.42
N TYR A 85 22.06 -3.51 21.18
CA TYR A 85 22.74 -2.22 21.34
C TYR A 85 22.34 -1.45 22.61
N LYS A 86 21.26 -1.86 23.30
CA LYS A 86 20.75 -1.22 24.51
C LYS A 86 21.87 -0.94 25.52
N LEU A 87 22.55 -1.98 25.99
CA LEU A 87 23.58 -1.85 27.04
C LEU A 87 24.74 -0.93 26.62
N ALA A 88 25.13 -0.97 25.35
CA ALA A 88 26.19 -0.10 24.83
C ALA A 88 25.76 1.36 24.78
N PHE A 89 24.50 1.63 24.45
CA PHE A 89 23.92 2.97 24.49
C PHE A 89 23.83 3.50 25.92
N GLU A 90 23.30 2.68 26.85
CA GLU A 90 23.19 3.05 28.27
C GLU A 90 24.56 3.35 28.87
N ALA A 91 25.58 2.54 28.57
CA ALA A 91 26.94 2.78 29.00
C ALA A 91 27.55 4.06 28.41
N LYS A 92 27.21 4.40 27.16
CA LYS A 92 27.75 5.58 26.46
C LYS A 92 27.12 6.89 26.93
N TYR A 93 25.81 6.89 27.18
CA TYR A 93 25.05 8.12 27.48
C TYR A 93 24.62 8.23 28.94
N GLY A 94 24.80 7.18 29.76
CA GLY A 94 24.44 7.19 31.18
C GLY A 94 22.93 7.21 31.43
N GLU A 95 22.12 6.82 30.45
CA GLU A 95 20.66 6.91 30.49
C GLU A 95 20.04 5.54 30.22
N ASP A 96 19.05 5.15 31.03
CA ASP A 96 18.26 3.93 30.81
C ASP A 96 17.47 4.04 29.50
N CYS A 97 17.57 3.02 28.65
CA CYS A 97 16.80 2.91 27.41
C CYS A 97 15.39 2.38 27.64
N GLY A 98 15.08 1.92 28.86
CA GLY A 98 13.79 1.38 29.24
C GLY A 98 13.45 0.10 28.48
N THR A 99 12.17 -0.05 28.14
CA THR A 99 11.68 -1.20 27.36
C THR A 99 11.45 -0.82 25.90
N PHE A 100 11.59 -1.81 25.01
CA PHE A 100 11.25 -1.60 23.61
C PHE A 100 9.73 -1.54 23.45
N VAL A 101 9.22 -0.39 23.00
CA VAL A 101 7.80 -0.20 22.76
C VAL A 101 7.52 -0.07 21.27
N ASP A 102 6.99 -1.14 20.67
CA ASP A 102 6.70 -1.27 19.24
C ASP A 102 6.18 0.02 18.57
N ARG A 103 5.14 0.65 19.13
CA ARG A 103 4.55 1.87 18.54
C ARG A 103 5.49 3.08 18.59
N ALA A 104 6.30 3.19 19.63
CA ALA A 104 7.20 4.32 19.81
C ALA A 104 8.44 4.24 18.95
N TYR A 105 8.86 3.02 18.60
CA TYR A 105 10.01 2.74 17.76
C TYR A 105 9.64 2.47 16.31
N MET A 106 8.40 2.74 15.89
CA MET A 106 7.98 2.67 14.49
C MET A 106 7.60 4.04 13.93
N SER A 107 7.82 4.19 12.64
CA SER A 107 7.31 5.33 11.87
C SER A 107 6.41 4.74 10.80
N GLU A 108 5.24 5.33 10.61
CA GLU A 108 4.39 5.00 9.48
C GLU A 108 5.11 5.46 8.21
N GLU A 109 5.18 4.56 7.22
CA GLU A 109 5.80 4.86 5.93
C GLU A 109 4.69 4.87 4.89
N ASP A 110 4.49 6.02 4.24
CA ASP A 110 3.64 6.12 3.06
C ASP A 110 4.52 6.14 1.81
N GLU A 111 4.06 5.43 0.78
CA GLU A 111 4.65 5.50 -0.55
C GLU A 111 4.26 6.83 -1.17
N ASP A 112 5.25 7.66 -1.52
CA ASP A 112 5.03 9.01 -2.03
C ASP A 112 5.19 9.06 -3.54
N ILE A 113 6.41 8.78 -4.03
CA ILE A 113 6.71 8.72 -5.47
C ILE A 113 6.96 7.26 -5.85
N LEU A 114 6.30 6.78 -6.91
CA LEU A 114 6.48 5.44 -7.49
C LEU A 114 7.24 5.52 -8.83
N ASP A 115 8.03 4.49 -9.16
CA ASP A 115 8.63 4.30 -10.47
C ASP A 115 7.62 3.78 -11.51
N GLU A 116 8.04 3.70 -12.78
CA GLU A 116 7.25 3.17 -13.89
C GLU A 116 6.79 1.70 -13.72
N HIS A 117 7.40 0.98 -12.78
CA HIS A 117 7.04 -0.39 -12.42
C HIS A 117 6.22 -0.48 -11.11
N GLY A 118 5.84 0.66 -10.53
CA GLY A 118 5.07 0.74 -9.29
C GLY A 118 5.87 0.47 -8.02
N ASN A 119 7.20 0.57 -8.04
CA ASN A 119 8.04 0.50 -6.85
C ASN A 119 8.24 1.90 -6.26
N ALA A 120 8.20 2.01 -4.94
CA ALA A 120 8.45 3.30 -4.28
C ALA A 120 9.89 3.79 -4.47
N LEU A 121 10.00 5.00 -5.03
CA LEU A 121 11.21 5.81 -5.14
C LEU A 121 11.45 6.63 -3.87
N THR A 122 10.39 7.10 -3.22
CA THR A 122 10.45 7.81 -1.93
C THR A 122 9.45 7.23 -0.92
N PHE A 123 9.84 7.23 0.35
CA PHE A 123 8.95 6.96 1.48
C PHE A 123 8.82 8.22 2.34
N LEU A 124 7.58 8.61 2.62
CA LEU A 124 7.27 9.59 3.66
C LEU A 124 7.24 8.87 5.00
N ASN A 125 8.21 9.19 5.87
CA ASN A 125 8.26 8.66 7.22
C ASN A 125 7.54 9.61 8.16
N ARG A 126 6.34 9.25 8.60
CA ARG A 126 5.61 9.99 9.62
C ARG A 126 6.27 9.77 10.97
N VAL A 127 6.92 10.81 11.49
CA VAL A 127 7.57 10.80 12.80
C VAL A 127 6.63 11.43 13.82
N PRO A 128 6.31 10.74 14.92
CA PRO A 128 5.46 11.32 15.96
C PRO A 128 6.08 12.58 16.55
N ILE A 129 5.28 13.63 16.74
CA ILE A 129 5.74 14.94 17.22
C ILE A 129 6.32 14.85 18.65
N TRP A 130 5.72 14.03 19.51
CA TRP A 130 6.18 13.82 20.89
C TRP A 130 7.56 13.15 21.00
N ARG A 131 8.11 12.62 19.89
CA ARG A 131 9.40 11.93 19.86
C ARG A 131 10.52 12.96 19.82
N THR A 132 11.41 12.93 20.81
CA THR A 132 12.60 13.79 20.79
C THR A 132 13.54 13.43 19.62
N ASP A 133 14.32 14.41 19.17
CA ASP A 133 15.38 14.19 18.17
C ASP A 133 16.36 13.08 18.58
N LYS A 134 16.60 12.93 19.89
CA LYS A 134 17.46 11.89 20.44
C LYS A 134 16.87 10.48 20.22
N LEU A 135 15.58 10.28 20.48
CA LEU A 135 14.91 9.01 20.19
C LEU A 135 14.82 8.76 18.69
N GLN A 136 14.60 9.80 17.89
CA GLN A 136 14.61 9.67 16.43
C GLN A 136 16.00 9.24 15.91
N ALA A 137 17.07 9.83 16.43
CA ALA A 137 18.44 9.44 16.09
C ALA A 137 18.74 7.99 16.51
N PHE A 138 18.32 7.59 17.70
CA PHE A 138 18.48 6.21 18.17
C PHE A 138 17.72 5.21 17.29
N VAL A 139 16.47 5.50 16.93
CA VAL A 139 15.69 4.69 15.95
C VAL A 139 16.42 4.58 14.62
N HIS A 140 17.05 5.66 14.15
CA HIS A 140 17.85 5.64 12.93
C HIS A 140 19.09 4.75 13.08
N GLU A 141 19.75 4.73 14.24
CA GLU A 141 20.85 3.81 14.51
C GLU A 141 20.40 2.34 14.52
N LEU A 142 19.22 2.04 15.07
CA LEU A 142 18.63 0.70 15.00
C LEU A 142 18.30 0.27 13.58
N ASP A 143 18.04 1.22 12.68
CA ASP A 143 17.75 0.99 11.27
C ASP A 143 19.00 0.86 10.40
N LYS A 144 20.17 1.31 10.88
CA LYS A 144 21.42 1.14 10.14
C LYS A 144 21.58 -0.35 9.85
N PRO A 145 21.75 -0.75 8.59
CA PRO A 145 22.00 -2.14 8.28
C PRO A 145 23.21 -2.57 9.10
N SER A 146 23.08 -3.72 9.78
CA SER A 146 24.21 -4.38 10.43
C SER A 146 25.20 -4.83 9.34
N MET A 147 25.95 -3.88 8.78
CA MET A 147 27.08 -3.89 7.85
C MET A 147 27.25 -4.98 6.77
N ASN A 148 26.30 -5.90 6.54
CA ASN A 148 26.51 -7.09 5.69
C ASN A 148 25.42 -7.33 4.63
N LEU A 149 24.76 -6.28 4.13
CA LEU A 149 23.88 -6.42 2.96
C LEU A 149 24.59 -5.89 1.72
N LYS A 150 24.66 -6.75 0.69
CA LYS A 150 25.31 -6.48 -0.60
C LYS A 150 24.82 -5.14 -1.18
N PRO A 151 25.72 -4.32 -1.77
CA PRO A 151 25.40 -3.00 -2.28
C PRO A 151 24.30 -2.96 -3.35
N SER A 152 24.01 -4.09 -4.03
CA SER A 152 22.97 -4.18 -5.06
C SER A 152 21.53 -4.15 -4.53
N ALA A 153 21.31 -4.24 -3.21
CA ALA A 153 19.98 -4.09 -2.60
C ALA A 153 19.64 -2.64 -2.23
N ASN A 154 20.60 -1.71 -2.34
CA ASN A 154 20.43 -0.28 -2.06
C ASN A 154 19.92 0.47 -3.30
N LYS A 155 18.74 0.11 -3.84
CA LYS A 155 17.96 1.18 -4.49
C LYS A 155 17.63 2.16 -3.37
N LEU A 156 18.38 3.27 -3.32
CA LEU A 156 18.24 4.35 -2.35
C LEU A 156 16.81 4.88 -2.43
N CYS A 157 15.91 4.29 -1.67
CA CYS A 157 14.62 4.91 -1.46
C CYS A 157 14.86 6.05 -0.48
N VAL A 158 14.65 7.28 -0.95
CA VAL A 158 14.84 8.46 -0.12
C VAL A 158 13.72 8.47 0.92
N ARG A 159 14.12 8.51 2.20
CA ARG A 159 13.20 8.56 3.33
C ARG A 159 13.12 10.00 3.80
N THR A 160 11.99 10.65 3.55
CA THR A 160 11.78 12.03 3.98
C THR A 160 11.02 12.00 5.30
N PRO A 161 11.62 12.46 6.42
CA PRO A 161 10.88 12.60 7.67
C PRO A 161 9.83 13.69 7.49
N LYS A 162 8.58 13.38 7.83
CA LYS A 162 7.48 14.35 7.91
C LYS A 162 6.88 14.23 9.30
N PRO A 163 6.61 15.35 10.01
CA PRO A 163 5.87 15.29 11.25
C PRO A 163 4.53 14.61 10.98
N ALA A 164 4.21 13.59 11.78
CA ALA A 164 2.90 12.98 11.77
C ALA A 164 1.91 13.99 12.37
N GLU A 165 0.77 14.25 11.70
CA GLU A 165 -0.36 14.91 12.36
C GLU A 165 -0.74 14.08 13.60
N ASP A 166 -0.84 14.77 14.76
CA ASP A 166 -1.05 14.25 16.12
C ASP A 166 -1.36 12.76 16.18
N THR A 167 -0.30 11.95 16.16
CA THR A 167 -0.43 10.53 16.47
C THR A 167 -0.59 10.44 17.97
N THR A 168 -1.84 10.57 18.44
CA THR A 168 -2.21 10.39 19.83
C THR A 168 -1.77 9.00 20.28
N VAL A 169 -0.65 8.94 20.99
CA VAL A 169 -0.18 7.73 21.65
C VAL A 169 -0.76 7.75 23.06
N SER A 170 -1.23 6.60 23.55
CA SER A 170 -1.77 6.50 24.90
C SER A 170 -0.73 7.02 25.91
N LEU A 171 -1.18 7.78 26.90
CA LEU A 171 -0.35 8.25 28.02
C LEU A 171 0.36 7.08 28.72
N ASP A 172 -0.26 5.89 28.76
CA ASP A 172 0.34 4.68 29.30
C ASP A 172 1.62 4.28 28.55
N ILE A 173 1.62 4.44 27.23
CA ILE A 173 2.78 4.14 26.40
C ILE A 173 3.87 5.18 26.64
N LEU A 174 3.51 6.46 26.71
CA LEU A 174 4.47 7.55 26.97
C LEU A 174 5.16 7.37 28.32
N ALA A 175 4.44 6.90 29.35
CA ALA A 175 4.99 6.61 30.66
C ALA A 175 6.00 5.46 30.66
N THR A 176 5.90 4.51 29.71
CA THR A 176 6.85 3.38 29.58
C THR A 176 8.11 3.71 28.79
N LEU A 177 8.16 4.89 28.14
CA LEU A 177 9.30 5.30 27.33
C LEU A 177 10.42 5.89 28.19
N PRO A 178 11.67 5.79 27.71
CA PRO A 178 12.77 6.49 28.34
C PRO A 178 12.46 8.00 28.39
N ARG A 179 12.74 8.64 29.53
CA ARG A 179 12.45 10.07 29.76
C ARG A 179 13.09 10.98 28.72
N TRP A 180 14.28 10.61 28.23
CA TRP A 180 14.99 11.36 27.19
C TRP A 180 14.37 11.21 25.80
N GLY A 181 13.45 10.27 25.61
CA GLY A 181 12.81 9.96 24.34
C GLY A 181 11.47 10.63 24.10
N VAL A 182 10.92 11.30 25.11
CA VAL A 182 9.62 11.99 25.04
C VAL A 182 9.81 13.47 25.31
N GLU A 183 9.20 14.31 24.48
CA GLU A 183 9.22 15.76 24.71
C GLU A 183 8.55 16.11 26.04
N THR A 184 9.19 16.96 26.82
CA THR A 184 8.73 17.35 28.17
C THR A 184 7.41 18.11 28.15
N SER A 185 7.07 18.76 27.04
CA SER A 185 5.79 19.44 26.79
C SER A 185 4.58 18.51 26.77
N VAL A 186 4.79 17.19 26.67
CA VAL A 186 3.71 16.19 26.55
C VAL A 186 3.16 15.75 27.91
N PHE A 187 3.86 16.06 29.01
CA PHE A 187 3.47 15.69 30.38
C PHE A 187 2.95 16.85 31.23
N LEU A 188 2.79 18.05 30.65
CA LEU A 188 2.28 19.26 31.31
C LEU A 188 0.83 19.52 30.88
#